data_AF-Q2NG53-F1
#
_entry.id   AF-Q2NG53-F1
#
_cell.length_a   1.000
_cell.length_b   1.000
_cell.length_c   1.000
_cell.angle_alpha   90.00
_cell.angle_beta   90.00
_cell.angle_gamma   90.00
#
_symmetry.space_group_name_H-M   'P 1'
#
loop_
_entity.id
_entity.type
_entity.pdbx_description
1 polymer ?
#
loop_
_entity_poly.entity_id
_entity_poly.type
_entity_poly.pdbx_seq_one_letter_code
_entity_poly.pdbx_strand_id
1 'polypeptide(L)'
;MEDKKPLKLVIKCYDPVEYGTLYGFNQKISDKMLEKASKYMTKFTPALFKNVMEIQGDPHGWMCTKENASKVEEALGITETLDKIAKERSLQREYYDEHRKEKEDAQLKIEAAFADAPRPPQKLSTLLKVAEVVYDPANSFRDNNHYGGGHLFIVTKSMIWYIMNNGREENNWNINNIEIDGAGGAIGFKLPYSEKLHELIKTLTSSNEYKIDTYEEEI
;
A
#
# COMPACT_ATOMS: atom_id res chain seq x y z
N MET A 1 31.29 11.32 2.31
CA MET A 1 31.35 10.50 1.08
C MET A 1 29.96 10.58 0.49
N GLU A 2 29.77 11.39 -0.56
CA GLU A 2 28.47 11.51 -1.22
C GLU A 2 28.17 10.20 -1.95
N ASP A 3 27.10 9.54 -1.53
CA ASP A 3 26.50 8.41 -2.25
C ASP A 3 26.22 8.83 -3.69
N LYS A 4 27.11 8.44 -4.60
CA LYS A 4 26.93 8.66 -6.04
C LYS A 4 25.73 7.83 -6.48
N LYS A 5 24.53 8.43 -6.43
CA LYS A 5 23.32 7.80 -6.99
C LYS A 5 23.63 7.40 -8.44
N PRO A 6 23.34 6.16 -8.84
CA PRO A 6 23.63 5.72 -10.19
C PRO A 6 22.90 6.59 -11.22
N LEU A 7 23.55 6.82 -12.36
CA LEU A 7 22.97 7.57 -13.47
C LEU A 7 21.77 6.79 -14.01
N LYS A 8 20.58 7.37 -13.94
CA LYS A 8 19.34 6.80 -14.47
C LYS A 8 18.61 7.82 -15.32
N LEU A 9 17.89 7.32 -16.32
CA LEU A 9 16.88 8.10 -17.02
C LEU A 9 15.60 8.12 -16.19
N VAL A 10 15.05 9.31 -15.98
CA VAL A 10 13.80 9.55 -15.27
C VAL A 10 12.84 10.30 -16.16
N ILE A 11 11.55 10.04 -16.00
CA ILE A 11 10.51 10.81 -16.70
C ILE A 11 10.58 12.24 -16.16
N LYS A 12 10.87 13.19 -17.05
CA LYS A 12 10.93 14.62 -16.70
C LYS A 12 9.70 15.38 -17.16
N CYS A 13 9.17 15.00 -18.32
CA CYS A 13 8.12 15.73 -18.99
C CYS A 13 7.22 14.73 -19.72
N TYR A 14 5.92 14.96 -19.65
CA TYR A 14 4.94 14.30 -20.50
C TYR A 14 4.25 15.38 -21.33
N ASP A 15 4.41 15.25 -22.64
CA ASP A 15 3.70 16.07 -23.62
C ASP A 15 2.67 15.20 -24.35
N PRO A 16 1.36 15.42 -24.13
CA PRO A 16 0.30 14.64 -24.78
C PRO A 16 0.13 14.96 -26.27
N VAL A 17 0.73 16.04 -26.78
CA VAL A 17 0.42 16.58 -28.12
C VAL A 17 1.42 16.11 -29.18
N GLU A 18 2.72 16.11 -28.88
CA GLU A 18 3.74 15.95 -29.92
C GLU A 18 4.84 14.93 -29.57
N TYR A 19 5.37 14.95 -28.34
CA TYR A 19 6.56 14.15 -28.00
C TYR A 19 6.31 12.98 -27.03
N GLY A 20 5.11 12.87 -26.45
CA GLY A 20 4.78 11.81 -25.51
C GLY A 20 5.59 11.90 -24.22
N THR A 21 6.08 10.76 -23.71
CA THR A 21 6.92 10.73 -22.50
C THR A 21 8.38 11.05 -22.84
N LEU A 22 8.90 12.11 -22.24
CA LEU A 22 10.28 12.57 -22.35
C LEU A 22 11.09 12.19 -21.11
N TYR A 23 12.23 11.56 -21.36
CA TYR A 23 13.15 11.08 -20.34
C TYR A 23 14.37 12.00 -20.27
N GLY A 24 14.76 12.38 -19.07
CA GLY A 24 15.98 13.15 -18.81
C GLY A 24 16.84 12.49 -17.73
N PHE A 25 18.05 12.99 -17.52
CA PHE A 25 18.92 12.45 -16.48
C PHE A 25 18.49 12.90 -15.08
N ASN A 26 18.65 11.99 -14.12
CA ASN A 26 18.48 12.26 -12.70
C ASN A 26 19.58 13.21 -12.13
N GLN A 27 20.75 13.26 -12.77
CA GLN A 27 21.90 14.05 -12.32
C GLN A 27 22.55 14.81 -13.48
N LYS A 28 23.29 15.87 -13.14
CA LYS A 28 24.15 16.57 -14.11
C LYS A 28 25.30 15.63 -14.52
N ILE A 29 25.35 15.33 -15.82
CA ILE A 29 26.41 14.55 -16.46
C ILE A 29 27.58 15.45 -16.85
N SER A 30 28.79 14.87 -16.87
CA SER A 30 29.99 15.54 -17.39
C SER A 30 29.87 15.83 -18.90
N ASP A 31 30.48 16.92 -19.37
CA ASP A 31 30.37 17.40 -20.76
C ASP A 31 30.76 16.34 -21.81
N LYS A 32 31.76 15.48 -21.53
CA LYS A 32 32.14 14.37 -22.41
C LYS A 32 31.04 13.31 -22.61
N MET A 33 30.23 13.07 -21.59
CA MET A 33 29.09 12.15 -21.65
C MET A 33 27.90 12.83 -22.33
N LEU A 34 27.76 14.14 -22.11
CA LEU A 34 26.75 14.97 -22.77
C LEU A 34 26.98 15.09 -24.27
N GLU A 35 28.21 15.15 -24.76
CA GLU A 35 28.53 15.13 -26.21
C GLU A 35 28.16 13.80 -26.90
N LYS A 36 28.23 12.69 -26.17
CA LYS A 36 27.78 11.39 -26.68
C LYS A 36 26.26 11.28 -26.70
N ALA A 37 25.63 11.77 -25.63
CA ALA A 37 24.18 11.75 -25.48
C ALA A 37 23.47 12.80 -26.35
N SER A 38 24.08 13.96 -26.62
CA SER A 38 23.51 15.05 -27.43
C SER A 38 23.22 14.66 -28.88
N LYS A 39 23.83 13.58 -29.38
CA LYS A 39 23.48 12.98 -30.68
C LYS A 39 22.08 12.38 -30.70
N TYR A 40 21.57 11.98 -29.54
CA TYR A 40 20.30 11.27 -29.36
C TYR A 40 19.32 12.01 -28.44
N MET A 41 19.73 13.17 -27.92
CA MET A 41 18.94 14.00 -27.02
C MET A 41 18.79 15.40 -27.59
N THR A 42 17.58 15.93 -27.50
CA THR A 42 17.31 17.31 -27.89
C THR A 42 17.26 18.16 -26.63
N LYS A 43 17.82 19.37 -26.69
CA LYS A 43 17.66 20.36 -25.63
C LYS A 43 16.28 20.99 -25.80
N PHE A 44 15.33 20.53 -25.00
CA PHE A 44 13.99 21.10 -24.97
C PHE A 44 13.97 22.35 -24.09
N THR A 45 13.24 23.34 -24.57
CA THR A 45 12.89 24.56 -23.85
C THR A 45 11.37 24.75 -23.96
N PRO A 46 10.71 25.47 -23.04
CA PRO A 46 9.27 25.70 -23.10
C PRO A 46 8.77 26.25 -24.44
N ALA A 47 9.61 27.00 -25.16
CA ALA A 47 9.29 27.56 -26.47
C ALA A 47 9.16 26.52 -27.61
N LEU A 48 9.68 25.30 -27.42
CA LEU A 48 9.59 24.21 -28.39
C LEU A 48 8.27 23.43 -28.31
N PHE A 49 7.49 23.64 -27.26
CA PHE A 49 6.22 22.93 -27.08
C PHE A 49 5.06 23.76 -27.61
N LYS A 50 4.20 23.12 -28.42
CA LYS A 50 3.00 23.77 -28.97
C LYS A 50 2.01 24.24 -27.91
N ASN A 51 1.92 23.53 -26.79
CA ASN A 51 1.01 23.88 -25.71
C ASN A 51 1.66 23.68 -24.33
N VAL A 52 2.37 24.70 -23.86
CA VAL A 52 3.11 24.66 -22.58
C VAL A 52 2.18 24.43 -21.37
N MET A 53 0.91 24.80 -21.47
CA MET A 53 -0.07 24.70 -20.38
C MET A 53 -0.59 23.27 -20.16
N GLU A 54 -0.45 22.37 -21.14
CA GLU A 54 -0.89 20.97 -21.05
C GLU A 54 0.25 20.00 -20.67
N ILE A 55 1.46 20.52 -20.53
CA ILE A 55 2.64 19.73 -20.17
C ILE A 55 2.58 19.36 -18.70
N GLN A 56 2.84 18.08 -18.40
CA GLN A 56 3.06 17.61 -17.04
C GLN A 56 4.56 17.41 -16.78
N GLY A 57 5.13 18.19 -15.86
CA GLY A 57 6.53 18.07 -15.42
C GLY A 57 7.38 19.29 -15.72
N ASP A 58 8.71 19.12 -15.74
CA ASP A 58 9.67 20.19 -16.05
C ASP A 58 10.12 20.09 -17.52
N PRO A 59 9.67 21.00 -18.41
CA PRO A 59 10.04 21.00 -19.82
C PRO A 59 11.47 21.48 -20.10
N HIS A 60 12.28 21.76 -19.09
CA HIS A 60 13.65 22.27 -19.26
C HIS A 60 14.71 21.15 -19.26
N GLY A 61 15.53 21.14 -20.31
CA GLY A 61 16.80 20.42 -20.32
C GLY A 61 16.96 19.46 -21.48
N TRP A 62 18.00 18.63 -21.40
CA TRP A 62 18.25 17.57 -22.37
C TRP A 62 17.30 16.41 -22.11
N MET A 63 16.47 16.08 -23.10
CA MET A 63 15.53 14.97 -23.00
C MET A 63 15.58 14.08 -24.25
N CYS A 64 15.21 12.81 -24.10
CA CYS A 64 15.03 11.84 -25.17
C CYS A 64 13.64 11.21 -25.14
N THR A 65 13.16 10.79 -26.30
CA THR A 65 11.97 9.95 -26.45
C THR A 65 12.29 8.50 -26.07
N LYS A 66 11.25 7.68 -25.84
CA LYS A 66 11.39 6.26 -25.47
C LYS A 66 12.29 5.46 -26.44
N GLU A 67 12.20 5.75 -27.74
CA GLU A 67 12.99 5.06 -28.78
C GLU A 67 14.49 5.40 -28.73
N ASN A 68 14.82 6.64 -28.34
CA ASN A 68 16.19 7.08 -28.21
C ASN A 68 16.77 6.78 -26.83
N ALA A 69 15.92 6.46 -25.84
CA ALA A 69 16.35 6.12 -24.49
C ALA A 69 17.28 4.89 -24.48
N SER A 70 16.96 3.82 -25.22
CA SER A 70 17.82 2.62 -25.31
C SER A 70 19.22 2.94 -25.89
N LYS A 71 19.29 3.85 -26.88
CA LYS A 71 20.55 4.28 -27.49
C LYS A 71 21.37 5.17 -26.55
N VAL A 72 20.70 6.01 -25.76
CA VAL A 72 21.33 6.85 -24.74
C VAL A 72 21.87 5.98 -23.59
N GLU A 73 21.13 4.96 -23.17
CA GLU A 73 21.56 4.00 -22.15
C GLU A 73 22.79 3.20 -22.58
N GLU A 74 22.81 2.71 -23.83
CA GLU A 74 23.96 2.01 -24.42
C GLU A 74 25.18 2.93 -24.55
N ALA A 75 25.00 4.16 -25.04
CA ALA A 75 26.08 5.13 -25.20
C ALA A 75 26.72 5.59 -23.88
N LEU A 76 25.94 5.56 -22.79
CA LEU A 76 26.37 5.98 -21.46
C LEU A 76 26.74 4.81 -20.53
N GLY A 77 26.54 3.57 -20.97
CA GLY A 77 26.78 2.38 -20.15
C GLY A 77 25.87 2.31 -18.92
N ILE A 78 24.64 2.80 -19.02
CA ILE A 78 23.67 2.76 -17.92
C ILE A 78 23.27 1.31 -17.68
N THR A 79 23.59 0.79 -16.49
CA THR A 79 23.30 -0.60 -16.10
C THR A 79 21.82 -0.83 -15.73
N GLU A 80 21.16 0.22 -15.25
CA GLU A 80 19.74 0.25 -14.91
C GLU A 80 18.92 0.89 -16.05
N THR A 81 18.59 0.06 -17.03
CA THR A 81 17.78 0.49 -18.18
C THR A 81 16.31 0.67 -17.77
N LEU A 82 15.62 1.55 -18.48
CA LEU A 82 14.17 1.75 -18.32
C LEU A 82 13.39 0.44 -18.47
N ASP A 83 13.86 -0.47 -19.33
CA ASP A 83 13.24 -1.78 -19.53
C ASP A 83 13.40 -2.70 -18.31
N LYS A 84 14.55 -2.67 -17.62
CA LYS A 84 14.73 -3.42 -16.37
C LYS A 84 13.83 -2.88 -15.28
N ILE A 85 13.76 -1.55 -15.13
CA ILE A 85 12.89 -0.88 -14.16
C ILE A 85 11.41 -1.18 -14.46
N ALA A 86 11.01 -1.19 -15.74
CA ALA A 86 9.65 -1.52 -16.15
C ALA A 86 9.29 -2.98 -15.84
N LYS A 87 10.22 -3.93 -16.10
CA LYS A 87 10.04 -5.35 -15.76
C LYS A 87 9.98 -5.59 -14.26
N GLU A 88 10.84 -4.95 -13.48
CA GLU A 88 10.79 -5.04 -12.02
C GLU A 88 9.46 -4.48 -11.48
N ARG A 89 8.99 -3.35 -12.02
CA ARG A 89 7.69 -2.78 -11.66
C ARG A 89 6.52 -3.68 -12.07
N SER A 90 6.58 -4.34 -13.22
CA SER A 90 5.51 -5.26 -13.63
C SER A 90 5.47 -6.50 -12.73
N LEU A 91 6.62 -7.12 -12.45
CA LEU A 91 6.73 -8.25 -11.53
C LEU A 91 6.26 -7.87 -10.12
N GLN A 92 6.64 -6.69 -9.65
CA GLN A 92 6.22 -6.19 -8.35
C GLN A 92 4.70 -5.95 -8.30
N ARG A 93 4.10 -5.42 -9.37
CA ARG A 93 2.64 -5.27 -9.48
C ARG A 93 1.94 -6.63 -9.49
N GLU A 94 2.40 -7.57 -10.31
CA GLU A 94 1.86 -8.93 -10.35
C GLU A 94 1.91 -9.59 -8.97
N TYR A 95 3.04 -9.50 -8.27
CA TYR A 95 3.19 -9.99 -6.91
C TYR A 95 2.17 -9.34 -5.95
N TYR A 96 2.04 -8.00 -5.96
CA TYR A 96 1.08 -7.32 -5.09
C TYR A 96 -0.38 -7.63 -5.45
N ASP A 97 -0.70 -7.78 -6.73
CA ASP A 97 -2.03 -8.11 -7.22
C ASP A 97 -2.42 -9.54 -6.84
N GLU A 98 -1.49 -10.50 -6.95
CA GLU A 98 -1.68 -11.88 -6.49
C GLU A 98 -1.93 -11.93 -4.98
N HIS A 99 -1.05 -11.31 -4.18
CA HIS A 99 -1.19 -11.29 -2.72
C HIS A 99 -2.45 -10.53 -2.27
N ARG A 100 -2.85 -9.51 -3.01
CA ARG A 100 -4.10 -8.79 -2.76
C ARG A 100 -5.30 -9.68 -3.02
N LYS A 101 -5.31 -10.41 -4.14
CA LYS A 101 -6.40 -11.32 -4.49
C LYS A 101 -6.54 -12.45 -3.47
N GLU A 102 -5.43 -13.00 -2.99
CA GLU A 102 -5.43 -14.00 -1.92
C GLU A 102 -6.02 -13.44 -0.62
N LYS A 103 -5.66 -12.21 -0.23
CA LYS A 103 -6.23 -11.54 0.95
C LYS A 103 -7.72 -11.25 0.79
N GLU A 104 -8.15 -10.79 -0.37
CA GLU A 104 -9.56 -10.53 -0.67
C GLU A 104 -10.40 -11.83 -0.65
N ASP A 105 -9.89 -12.92 -1.22
CA ASP A 105 -10.55 -14.23 -1.17
C ASP A 105 -10.60 -14.79 0.27
N ALA A 106 -9.52 -14.63 1.04
CA ALA A 106 -9.50 -14.99 2.46
C ALA A 106 -10.53 -14.19 3.27
N GLN A 107 -10.61 -12.87 3.06
CA GLN A 107 -11.58 -11.99 3.70
C GLN A 107 -13.02 -12.45 3.40
N LEU A 108 -13.33 -12.73 2.13
CA LEU A 108 -14.68 -13.15 1.72
C LEU A 108 -15.08 -14.48 2.36
N LYS A 109 -14.13 -15.43 2.46
CA LYS A 109 -14.37 -16.71 3.16
C LYS A 109 -14.57 -16.54 4.65
N ILE A 110 -13.85 -15.62 5.29
CA ILE A 110 -14.02 -15.30 6.72
C ILE A 110 -15.41 -14.67 6.93
N GLU A 111 -15.79 -13.67 6.14
CA GLU A 111 -17.09 -13.02 6.23
C GLU A 111 -18.24 -14.02 6.02
N ALA A 112 -18.12 -14.90 5.02
CA ALA A 112 -19.09 -15.96 4.78
C ALA A 112 -19.19 -16.94 5.96
N ALA A 113 -18.08 -17.24 6.64
CA ALA A 113 -18.09 -18.11 7.83
C ALA A 113 -18.81 -17.43 9.02
N PHE A 114 -18.63 -16.12 9.20
CA PHE A 114 -19.21 -15.36 10.30
C PHE A 114 -20.62 -14.81 10.03
N ALA A 115 -21.13 -14.87 8.80
CA ALA A 115 -22.42 -14.31 8.40
C ALA A 115 -23.59 -14.79 9.29
N ASP A 116 -23.64 -16.09 9.61
CA ASP A 116 -24.68 -16.72 10.43
C ASP A 116 -24.21 -17.02 11.87
N ALA A 117 -23.06 -16.47 12.27
CA ALA A 117 -22.48 -16.78 13.58
C ALA A 117 -23.28 -16.15 14.73
N PRO A 118 -23.34 -16.84 15.90
CA PRO A 118 -23.98 -16.28 17.08
C PRO A 118 -23.25 -15.02 17.57
N ARG A 119 -24.03 -14.09 18.12
CA ARG A 119 -23.58 -12.80 18.67
C ARG A 119 -23.84 -12.70 20.18
N PRO A 120 -23.12 -13.48 21.01
CA PRO A 120 -23.30 -13.41 22.46
C PRO A 120 -22.74 -12.08 23.01
N PRO A 121 -23.38 -11.49 24.04
CA PRO A 121 -22.89 -10.26 24.65
C PRO A 121 -21.62 -10.51 25.47
N GLN A 122 -20.62 -9.64 25.35
CA GLN A 122 -19.33 -9.80 26.03
C GLN A 122 -18.60 -8.46 26.18
N LYS A 123 -17.62 -8.38 27.08
CA LYS A 123 -16.69 -7.23 27.18
C LYS A 123 -15.39 -7.51 26.43
N LEU A 124 -14.91 -6.53 25.66
CA LEU A 124 -13.66 -6.64 24.91
C LEU A 124 -12.47 -6.91 25.84
N SER A 125 -12.38 -6.20 26.98
CA SER A 125 -11.31 -6.38 27.97
C SER A 125 -11.24 -7.79 28.54
N THR A 126 -12.38 -8.49 28.69
CA THR A 126 -12.41 -9.90 29.10
C THR A 126 -11.92 -10.83 28.00
N LEU A 127 -12.28 -10.55 26.73
CA LEU A 127 -11.83 -11.36 25.59
C LEU A 127 -10.32 -11.28 25.40
N LEU A 128 -9.75 -10.08 25.52
CA LEU A 128 -8.31 -9.85 25.42
C LEU A 128 -7.51 -10.58 26.51
N LYS A 129 -8.06 -10.74 27.72
CA LYS A 129 -7.41 -11.49 28.82
C LYS A 129 -7.33 -13.00 28.58
N VAL A 130 -8.29 -13.56 27.84
CA VAL A 130 -8.39 -15.00 27.57
C VAL A 130 -7.81 -15.36 26.20
N ALA A 131 -7.44 -14.35 25.40
CA ALA A 131 -6.86 -14.52 24.09
C ALA A 131 -5.51 -15.25 24.16
N GLU A 132 -5.32 -16.21 23.28
CA GLU A 132 -3.99 -16.77 22.99
C GLU A 132 -3.27 -15.88 21.96
N VAL A 133 -4.01 -15.44 20.95
CA VAL A 133 -3.52 -14.53 19.90
C VAL A 133 -4.63 -13.57 19.53
N VAL A 134 -4.25 -12.32 19.23
CA VAL A 134 -5.14 -11.29 18.72
C VAL A 134 -4.55 -10.77 17.42
N TYR A 135 -5.35 -10.76 16.35
CA TYR A 135 -4.95 -10.21 15.07
C TYR A 135 -5.75 -8.96 14.74
N ASP A 136 -5.05 -7.92 14.31
CA ASP A 136 -5.64 -6.68 13.82
C ASP A 136 -5.19 -6.46 12.36
N PRO A 137 -6.00 -6.90 11.37
CA PRO A 137 -5.68 -6.74 9.97
C PRO A 137 -5.41 -5.27 9.66
N ALA A 138 -4.22 -5.00 9.12
CA ALA A 138 -3.76 -3.65 8.78
C ALA A 138 -3.80 -2.62 9.94
N ASN A 139 -3.75 -3.07 11.21
CA ASN A 139 -3.91 -2.22 12.40
C ASN A 139 -5.22 -1.40 12.39
N SER A 140 -6.23 -1.90 11.67
CA SER A 140 -7.47 -1.19 11.42
C SER A 140 -8.22 -0.87 12.71
N PHE A 141 -8.21 -1.77 13.70
CA PHE A 141 -8.87 -1.55 14.98
C PHE A 141 -8.05 -0.60 15.84
N ARG A 142 -6.73 -0.81 15.98
CA ARG A 142 -5.84 0.08 16.75
C ARG A 142 -5.92 1.52 16.27
N ASP A 143 -5.78 1.73 14.96
CA ASP A 143 -5.61 3.05 14.38
C ASP A 143 -6.96 3.76 14.14
N ASN A 144 -8.07 3.02 13.99
CA ASN A 144 -9.40 3.59 13.72
C ASN A 144 -10.42 3.43 14.86
N ASN A 145 -10.02 2.93 16.04
CA ASN A 145 -10.95 2.73 17.15
C ASN A 145 -11.67 4.04 17.53
N HIS A 146 -10.93 5.14 17.58
CA HIS A 146 -11.49 6.47 17.88
C HIS A 146 -12.52 6.92 16.84
N TYR A 147 -12.36 6.50 15.58
CA TYR A 147 -13.32 6.74 14.51
C TYR A 147 -14.36 5.63 14.42
N GLY A 148 -14.57 4.81 15.45
CA GLY A 148 -15.57 3.74 15.48
C GLY A 148 -15.47 2.73 14.34
N GLY A 149 -14.28 2.55 13.76
CA GLY A 149 -14.01 1.65 12.64
C GLY A 149 -12.95 0.60 12.96
N GLY A 150 -12.80 -0.36 12.06
CA GLY A 150 -11.79 -1.41 12.16
C GLY A 150 -12.31 -2.77 12.59
N HIS A 151 -11.43 -3.76 12.45
CA HIS A 151 -11.71 -5.18 12.58
C HIS A 151 -10.68 -5.85 13.48
N LEU A 152 -11.11 -6.77 14.34
CA LEU A 152 -10.23 -7.48 15.25
C LEU A 152 -10.62 -8.96 15.31
N PHE A 153 -9.64 -9.85 15.24
CA PHE A 153 -9.84 -11.27 15.46
C PHE A 153 -9.21 -11.69 16.78
N ILE A 154 -9.98 -12.29 17.68
CA ILE A 154 -9.48 -12.80 18.96
C ILE A 154 -9.57 -14.33 18.94
N VAL A 155 -8.42 -14.98 19.02
CA VAL A 155 -8.31 -16.43 19.05
C VAL A 155 -8.09 -16.89 20.47
N THR A 156 -8.94 -17.80 20.94
CA THR A 156 -8.82 -18.51 22.21
C THR A 156 -8.71 -20.01 21.95
N LYS A 157 -8.39 -20.80 22.98
CA LYS A 157 -8.24 -22.27 22.88
C LYS A 157 -9.35 -23.01 22.14
N SER A 158 -10.60 -22.53 22.25
CA SER A 158 -11.77 -23.25 21.74
C SER A 158 -12.65 -22.41 20.82
N MET A 159 -12.37 -21.12 20.67
CA MET A 159 -13.23 -20.17 19.96
C MET A 159 -12.42 -19.11 19.22
N ILE A 160 -12.94 -18.67 18.09
CA ILE A 160 -12.48 -17.50 17.35
C ILE A 160 -13.60 -16.45 17.38
N TRP A 161 -13.24 -15.24 17.79
CA TRP A 161 -14.10 -14.07 17.75
C TRP A 161 -13.70 -13.16 16.61
N TYR A 162 -14.70 -12.64 15.93
CA TYR A 162 -14.55 -11.56 14.97
C TYR A 162 -15.29 -10.34 15.49
N ILE A 163 -14.56 -9.25 15.71
CA ILE A 163 -15.06 -8.01 16.30
C ILE A 163 -14.96 -6.92 15.25
N MET A 164 -16.09 -6.27 14.99
CA MET A 164 -16.23 -5.13 14.09
C MET A 164 -16.58 -3.92 14.93
N ASN A 165 -15.73 -2.89 14.90
CA ASN A 165 -16.02 -1.66 15.60
C ASN A 165 -17.26 -0.99 14.99
N ASN A 166 -18.14 -0.48 15.84
CA ASN A 166 -19.38 0.18 15.44
C ASN A 166 -19.67 1.34 16.42
N GLY A 167 -18.61 2.02 16.86
CA GLY A 167 -18.63 3.02 17.91
C GLY A 167 -18.80 4.46 17.45
N ARG A 168 -19.03 4.75 16.16
CA ARG A 168 -19.27 6.14 15.71
C ARG A 168 -20.62 6.63 16.19
N GLU A 169 -20.74 7.94 16.38
CA GLU A 169 -21.99 8.56 16.81
C GLU A 169 -23.15 8.30 15.84
N GLU A 170 -22.87 8.22 14.54
CA GLU A 170 -23.88 7.92 13.52
C GLU A 170 -24.28 6.43 13.42
N ASN A 171 -23.57 5.53 14.12
CA ASN A 171 -23.87 4.11 14.07
C ASN A 171 -25.11 3.76 14.92
N ASN A 172 -25.85 2.73 14.49
CA ASN A 172 -26.89 2.15 15.32
C ASN A 172 -26.28 1.32 16.44
N TRP A 173 -26.17 1.84 17.66
CA TRP A 173 -25.56 1.11 18.78
C TRP A 173 -26.42 -0.03 19.33
N ASN A 174 -27.71 -0.14 18.94
CA ASN A 174 -28.59 -1.21 19.42
C ASN A 174 -28.17 -2.60 18.92
N ILE A 175 -27.32 -2.68 17.89
CA ILE A 175 -26.80 -3.96 17.37
C ILE A 175 -25.47 -4.35 18.02
N ASN A 176 -24.90 -3.50 18.89
CA ASN A 176 -23.65 -3.78 19.57
C ASN A 176 -23.87 -4.81 20.67
N ASN A 177 -23.03 -5.84 20.67
CA ASN A 177 -23.00 -6.88 21.69
C ASN A 177 -21.64 -6.96 22.39
N ILE A 178 -20.64 -6.21 21.91
CA ILE A 178 -19.34 -6.09 22.54
C ILE A 178 -19.20 -4.72 23.18
N GLU A 179 -19.02 -4.72 24.50
CA GLU A 179 -18.73 -3.52 25.27
C GLU A 179 -17.24 -3.18 25.16
N ILE A 180 -16.95 -1.92 24.83
CA ILE A 180 -15.61 -1.34 24.78
C ILE A 180 -15.56 -0.19 25.78
N ASP A 181 -14.61 -0.24 26.71
CA ASP A 181 -14.47 0.79 27.74
C ASP A 181 -14.16 2.15 27.07
N GLY A 182 -15.01 3.16 27.31
CA GLY A 182 -14.83 4.51 26.80
C GLY A 182 -15.16 4.73 25.31
N ALA A 183 -15.80 3.77 24.63
CA ALA A 183 -16.21 3.90 23.21
C ALA A 183 -17.65 3.43 22.97
N GLY A 184 -18.22 3.72 21.79
CA GLY A 184 -19.61 3.38 21.42
C GLY A 184 -19.92 1.89 21.27
N GLY A 185 -18.93 1.01 21.44
CA GLY A 185 -19.08 -0.46 21.41
C GLY A 185 -18.81 -1.07 20.03
N ALA A 186 -18.97 -2.39 19.95
CA ALA A 186 -18.69 -3.17 18.74
C ALA A 186 -19.67 -4.33 18.55
N ILE A 187 -19.64 -4.90 17.35
CA ILE A 187 -20.36 -6.11 16.98
C ILE A 187 -19.38 -7.27 17.03
N GLY A 188 -19.72 -8.32 17.77
CA GLY A 188 -18.88 -9.50 17.94
C GLY A 188 -19.58 -10.77 17.49
N PHE A 189 -18.95 -11.49 16.57
CA PHE A 189 -19.36 -12.81 16.12
C PHE A 189 -18.45 -13.87 16.72
N LYS A 190 -19.00 -15.04 17.02
CA LYS A 190 -18.26 -16.12 17.67
C LYS A 190 -18.45 -17.44 16.93
N LEU A 191 -17.34 -18.12 16.65
CA LEU A 191 -17.34 -19.49 16.11
C LEU A 191 -16.43 -20.40 16.95
N PRO A 192 -16.68 -21.72 16.96
CA PRO A 192 -15.71 -22.69 17.46
C PRO A 192 -14.37 -22.56 16.73
N TYR A 193 -13.28 -22.80 17.46
CA TYR A 193 -11.96 -22.83 16.88
C TYR A 193 -11.90 -23.87 15.76
N SER A 194 -11.35 -23.47 14.61
CA SER A 194 -10.95 -24.41 13.57
C SER A 194 -9.63 -23.95 12.98
N GLU A 195 -8.72 -24.89 12.72
CA GLU A 195 -7.41 -24.58 12.13
C GLU A 195 -7.57 -23.88 10.79
N LYS A 196 -8.53 -24.35 9.96
CA LYS A 196 -8.85 -23.74 8.66
C LYS A 196 -9.22 -22.25 8.78
N LEU A 197 -10.05 -21.89 9.75
CA LEU A 197 -10.44 -20.48 9.94
C LEU A 197 -9.28 -19.65 10.48
N HIS A 198 -8.48 -20.22 11.39
CA HIS A 198 -7.31 -19.55 11.94
C HIS A 198 -6.24 -19.29 10.86
N GLU A 199 -5.99 -20.25 9.97
CA GLU A 199 -5.07 -20.08 8.83
C GLU A 199 -5.54 -18.97 7.88
N LEU A 200 -6.84 -18.91 7.55
CA LEU A 200 -7.38 -17.81 6.74
C LEU A 200 -7.12 -16.43 7.37
N ILE A 201 -7.29 -16.33 8.69
CA ILE A 201 -7.03 -15.08 9.44
C ILE A 201 -5.53 -14.73 9.40
N LYS A 202 -4.63 -15.72 9.51
CA LYS A 202 -3.18 -15.51 9.37
C LYS A 202 -2.81 -14.99 7.97
N THR A 203 -3.40 -15.55 6.92
CA THR A 203 -3.20 -15.08 5.53
C THR A 203 -3.59 -13.61 5.37
N LEU A 204 -4.76 -13.24 5.91
CA LEU A 204 -5.26 -11.87 5.85
C LEU A 204 -4.34 -10.88 6.58
N THR A 205 -3.84 -11.25 7.75
CA THR A 205 -3.16 -10.35 8.70
C THR A 205 -1.66 -10.22 8.48
N SER A 206 -1.06 -11.11 7.67
CA SER A 206 0.38 -11.06 7.30
C SER A 206 1.32 -10.90 8.50
N SER A 207 0.96 -11.47 9.66
CA SER A 207 1.71 -11.41 10.94
C SER A 207 1.57 -10.12 11.78
N ASN A 208 0.49 -9.34 11.60
CA ASN A 208 0.17 -8.25 12.53
C ASN A 208 -0.53 -8.79 13.78
N GLU A 209 0.27 -9.15 14.78
CA GLU A 209 -0.23 -9.37 16.14
C GLU A 209 -0.64 -8.03 16.75
N TYR A 210 -1.89 -7.95 17.23
CA TYR A 210 -2.37 -6.77 17.94
C TYR A 210 -1.63 -6.64 19.27
N LYS A 211 -0.79 -5.63 19.38
CA LYS A 211 -0.16 -5.24 20.65
C LYS A 211 -0.90 -4.03 21.20
N ILE A 212 -1.39 -4.17 22.43
CA ILE A 212 -1.89 -3.06 23.24
C ILE A 212 -0.65 -2.29 23.71
N ASP A 213 0.10 -1.67 22.79
CA ASP A 213 1.01 -0.63 23.21
C ASP A 213 0.11 0.54 23.63
N THR A 214 0.14 0.78 24.93
CA THR A 214 -0.41 1.92 25.65
C THR A 214 -0.37 3.17 24.78
N TYR A 215 -1.48 3.88 24.74
CA TYR A 215 -1.49 5.29 24.40
C TYR A 215 -0.57 6.01 25.40
N GLU A 216 0.73 6.06 25.12
CA GLU A 216 1.54 7.18 25.57
C GLU A 216 1.12 8.33 24.68
N GLU A 217 0.19 9.13 25.20
CA GLU A 217 0.01 10.50 24.74
C GLU A 217 1.40 11.14 24.74
N GLU A 218 1.97 11.36 23.56
CA GLU A 218 3.09 12.29 23.43
C GLU A 218 2.57 13.66 23.85
N ILE A 219 3.06 14.11 25.02
CA ILE A 219 2.83 15.41 25.66
C ILE A 219 3.29 16.55 24.75
#